data_AF-W2X6U7-F1
#
_entry.id   AF-W2X6U7-F1
#
_cell.length_a   1.000
_cell.length_b   1.000
_cell.length_c   1.000
_cell.angle_alpha   90.00
_cell.angle_beta   90.00
_cell.angle_gamma   90.00
#
_symmetry.space_group_name_H-M   'P 1'
#
loop_
_entity.id
_entity.type
_entity.pdbx_description
1 polymer ?
#
loop_
_entity_poly.entity_id
_entity_poly.type
_entity_poly.pdbx_seq_one_letter_code
_entity_poly.pdbx_strand_id
1 'polypeptide(L)'
;MAEDASSTVRVCLTRCPLPPAEENVHSLPCRIHFDGTASVKTFFRPQSGDINSNSATGSNEQNVEMETEQKGGKGGSNSKLQAEFRGIQLQGEKLQLAPLGFTGVLRAIME
;
A
#
# COMPACT_ATOMS: atom_id res chain seq x y z
N MET A 1 19.31 -18.09 -46.17
CA MET A 1 18.25 -17.46 -45.38
C MET A 1 18.51 -17.86 -43.94
N ALA A 2 19.11 -16.96 -43.15
CA ALA A 2 19.42 -17.19 -41.74
C ALA A 2 18.40 -16.41 -40.92
N GLU A 3 17.61 -17.16 -40.18
CA GLU A 3 16.43 -16.71 -39.46
C GLU A 3 16.79 -15.69 -38.36
N ASP A 4 15.89 -14.71 -38.24
CA ASP A 4 15.86 -13.59 -37.33
C ASP A 4 16.27 -13.97 -35.88
N ALA A 5 17.45 -13.52 -35.45
CA ALA A 5 17.87 -13.64 -34.06
C ALA A 5 17.09 -12.64 -33.20
N SER A 6 15.86 -13.01 -32.84
CA SER A 6 15.08 -12.32 -31.82
C SER A 6 15.95 -12.10 -30.58
N SER A 7 16.34 -10.84 -30.35
CA SER A 7 17.27 -10.46 -29.30
C SER A 7 16.63 -10.66 -27.93
N THR A 8 16.71 -11.87 -27.40
CA THR A 8 16.16 -12.21 -26.09
C THR A 8 17.02 -11.56 -25.01
N VAL A 9 16.57 -10.40 -24.51
CA VAL A 9 17.21 -9.70 -23.38
C VAL A 9 16.86 -10.43 -22.09
N ARG A 10 17.85 -11.05 -21.44
CA ARG A 10 17.69 -11.67 -20.13
C ARG A 10 17.90 -10.61 -19.05
N VAL A 11 16.83 -10.26 -18.34
CA VAL A 11 16.91 -9.40 -17.15
C VAL A 11 17.20 -10.28 -15.93
N CYS A 12 18.44 -10.27 -15.48
CA CYS A 12 18.85 -10.94 -14.25
C CYS A 12 18.59 -10.03 -13.05
N LEU A 13 17.65 -10.45 -12.20
CA LEU A 13 17.45 -9.83 -10.90
C LEU A 13 18.65 -10.14 -10.01
N THR A 14 19.36 -9.14 -9.46
CA THR A 14 20.37 -9.36 -8.41
C THR A 14 19.65 -9.91 -7.17
N ARG A 15 20.03 -11.12 -6.75
CA ARG A 15 19.13 -12.02 -6.00
C ARG A 15 19.31 -12.05 -4.50
N CYS A 16 20.25 -11.36 -3.88
CA CYS A 16 20.46 -11.54 -2.43
C CYS A 16 21.12 -10.33 -1.77
N PRO A 17 20.55 -9.83 -0.67
CA PRO A 17 19.23 -10.19 -0.15
C PRO A 17 18.11 -9.68 -1.06
N LEU A 18 16.94 -10.33 -1.03
CA LEU A 18 15.72 -9.75 -1.60
C LEU A 18 15.47 -8.39 -0.91
N PRO A 19 14.93 -7.39 -1.61
CA PRO A 19 14.50 -6.16 -0.98
C PRO A 19 13.59 -6.47 0.22
N PRO A 20 13.68 -5.68 1.31
CA PRO A 20 12.79 -5.87 2.45
C PRO A 20 11.34 -5.79 1.98
N ALA A 21 10.46 -6.51 2.68
CA ALA A 21 9.04 -6.42 2.42
C ALA A 21 8.56 -5.00 2.71
N GLU A 22 7.89 -4.39 1.74
CA GLU A 22 7.30 -3.08 1.89
C GLU A 22 5.99 -3.17 2.66
N GLU A 23 5.80 -2.23 3.57
CA GLU A 23 4.62 -2.15 4.42
C GLU A 23 3.67 -1.07 3.88
N ASN A 24 2.36 -1.25 4.06
CA ASN A 24 1.33 -0.27 3.70
C ASN A 24 1.15 -0.03 2.19
N VAL A 25 1.16 -1.11 1.41
CA VAL A 25 0.78 -1.07 -0.02
C VAL A 25 -0.75 -1.03 -0.14
N HIS A 26 -1.27 -0.10 -0.94
CA HIS A 26 -2.70 0.06 -1.20
C HIS A 26 -3.00 -0.11 -2.69
N SER A 27 -3.96 -0.98 -3.02
CA SER A 27 -4.50 -1.11 -4.37
C SER A 27 -5.78 -0.30 -4.48
N LEU A 28 -5.76 0.78 -5.26
CA LEU A 28 -6.93 1.64 -5.46
C LEU A 28 -7.74 1.20 -6.70
N PRO A 29 -9.09 1.32 -6.67
CA PRO A 29 -9.95 1.00 -7.81
C PRO A 29 -9.97 2.13 -8.86
N CYS A 30 -8.83 2.76 -9.13
CA CYS A 30 -8.70 3.84 -10.10
C CYS A 30 -7.28 3.90 -10.65
N ARG A 31 -7.11 4.60 -11.79
CA ARG A 31 -5.81 4.84 -12.41
C ARG A 31 -5.31 6.23 -12.06
N ILE A 32 -4.09 6.30 -11.53
CA ILE A 32 -3.36 7.54 -11.29
C ILE A 32 -2.28 7.64 -12.37
N HIS A 33 -2.28 8.72 -13.15
CA HIS A 33 -1.29 8.91 -14.23
C HIS A 33 0.08 9.36 -13.71
N PHE A 34 0.12 9.96 -12.53
CA PHE A 34 1.36 10.41 -11.90
C PHE A 34 2.08 9.20 -11.29
N ASP A 35 3.32 8.99 -11.70
CA ASP A 35 4.22 7.97 -11.15
C ASP A 35 5.40 8.66 -10.47
N GLY A 36 5.42 8.62 -9.13
CA GLY A 36 6.38 9.36 -8.32
C GLY A 36 5.98 9.44 -6.85
N THR A 37 6.74 10.24 -6.10
CA THR A 37 6.51 10.40 -4.66
C THR A 37 5.18 11.10 -4.38
N ALA A 38 4.40 10.57 -3.44
CA ALA A 38 3.16 11.16 -2.98
C ALA A 38 3.08 11.15 -1.45
N SER A 39 2.46 12.19 -0.86
CA SER A 39 2.26 12.31 0.60
C SER A 39 1.11 11.42 1.09
N VAL A 40 1.17 10.11 0.81
CA VAL A 40 0.12 9.12 1.12
C VAL A 40 -0.20 9.15 2.62
N LYS A 41 0.82 9.12 3.48
CA LYS A 41 0.64 9.15 4.94
C LYS A 41 -0.10 10.39 5.46
N THR A 42 -0.13 11.49 4.71
CA THR A 42 -0.82 12.73 5.15
C THR A 42 -2.28 12.73 4.71
N PHE A 43 -2.55 12.30 3.47
CA PHE A 43 -3.86 12.48 2.84
C PHE A 43 -4.69 11.20 2.69
N PHE A 44 -4.08 10.02 2.85
CA PHE A 44 -4.74 8.74 2.66
C PHE A 44 -4.46 7.83 3.86
N ARG A 45 -5.37 7.86 4.83
CA ARG A 45 -5.32 7.04 6.04
C ARG A 45 -6.58 6.19 6.17
N PRO A 46 -6.57 4.95 5.67
CA PRO A 46 -7.70 4.03 5.88
C PRO A 46 -7.94 3.83 7.38
N GLN A 47 -9.17 4.03 7.82
CA GLN A 47 -9.59 3.85 9.20
C GLN A 47 -10.33 2.53 9.34
N SER A 48 -10.05 1.80 10.42
CA SER A 48 -10.89 0.68 10.85
C SER A 48 -12.27 1.22 11.17
N GLY A 49 -13.29 0.65 10.54
CA GLY A 49 -14.68 1.09 10.73
C GLY A 49 -15.23 0.70 12.09
N ASP A 50 -14.79 1.36 13.17
CA ASP A 50 -15.58 1.46 14.39
C ASP A 50 -16.56 2.61 14.17
N ILE A 51 -17.79 2.27 13.80
CA ILE A 51 -18.89 3.20 13.57
C ILE A 51 -19.31 3.80 14.92
N ASN A 52 -18.52 4.73 15.45
CA ASN A 52 -19.01 5.80 16.32
C ASN A 52 -17.92 6.86 16.54
N SER A 53 -17.91 7.87 15.68
CA SER A 53 -17.30 9.17 16.01
C SER A 53 -18.02 10.23 15.22
N ASN A 54 -19.05 10.81 15.83
CA ASN A 54 -19.50 12.14 15.44
C ASN A 54 -18.29 13.06 15.54
N SER A 55 -17.79 13.58 14.42
CA SER A 55 -16.95 14.77 14.44
C SER A 55 -17.59 15.80 13.53
N ALA A 56 -18.26 16.74 14.18
CA ALA A 56 -18.66 18.00 13.60
C ALA A 56 -17.40 18.79 13.19
N THR A 57 -17.57 19.54 12.11
CA THR A 57 -16.77 20.66 11.60
C THR A 57 -15.95 21.42 12.64
N GLY A 58 -14.70 21.75 12.31
CA GLY A 58 -14.05 22.97 12.82
C GLY A 58 -12.66 22.79 13.42
N SER A 59 -11.66 23.25 12.67
CA SER A 59 -10.39 23.88 13.07
C SER A 59 -9.87 23.64 14.50
N ASN A 60 -8.74 22.93 14.65
CA ASN A 60 -7.63 23.46 15.45
C ASN A 60 -6.31 22.75 15.14
N GLU A 61 -5.24 23.53 15.07
CA GLU A 61 -3.87 23.09 14.94
C GLU A 61 -3.44 22.40 16.25
N GLN A 62 -3.02 21.14 16.20
CA GLN A 62 -2.21 20.54 17.26
C GLN A 62 -1.38 19.37 16.72
N ASN A 63 -0.07 19.58 16.80
CA ASN A 63 1.00 18.62 16.63
C ASN A 63 0.79 17.41 17.55
N VAL A 64 0.59 16.23 16.98
CA VAL A 64 0.83 14.95 17.65
C VAL A 64 1.48 14.00 16.65
N GLU A 65 2.80 13.87 16.74
CA GLU A 65 3.50 12.66 16.32
C GLU A 65 2.87 11.48 17.08
N MET A 66 2.07 10.69 16.38
CA MET A 66 1.64 9.39 16.86
C MET A 66 2.33 8.35 15.99
N GLU A 67 3.54 7.96 16.41
CA GLU A 67 4.14 6.69 16.03
C GLU A 67 3.27 5.58 16.63
N THR A 68 2.31 5.09 15.85
CA THR A 68 1.61 3.86 16.22
C THR A 68 2.40 2.67 15.69
N GLU A 69 3.56 2.39 16.31
CA GLU A 69 4.13 1.05 16.29
C GLU A 69 3.21 0.12 17.09
N GLN A 70 2.21 -0.47 16.44
CA GLN A 70 1.48 -1.60 17.01
C GLN A 70 2.31 -2.88 16.84
N LYS A 71 3.25 -3.07 17.77
CA LYS A 71 3.93 -4.34 18.00
C LYS A 71 3.00 -5.26 18.81
N GLY A 72 2.40 -6.22 18.11
CA GLY A 72 1.96 -7.49 18.69
C GLY A 72 0.46 -7.65 18.98
N GLY A 73 -0.11 -8.76 18.49
CA GLY A 73 -1.34 -9.32 19.05
C GLY A 73 -2.28 -9.98 18.03
N LYS A 74 -2.12 -11.30 17.87
CA LYS A 74 -3.10 -12.31 17.43
C LYS A 74 -4.52 -11.81 17.05
N GLY A 75 -4.91 -12.09 15.80
CA GLY A 75 -6.31 -12.18 15.40
C GLY A 75 -6.51 -11.69 13.98
N GLY A 76 -6.65 -12.62 13.02
CA GLY A 76 -7.06 -12.32 11.66
C GLY A 76 -8.51 -11.85 11.61
N SER A 77 -8.78 -10.62 12.02
CA SER A 77 -10.01 -9.95 11.63
C SER A 77 -9.77 -9.31 10.28
N ASN A 78 -10.53 -9.75 9.27
CA ASN A 78 -10.75 -8.97 8.05
C ASN A 78 -11.52 -7.71 8.46
N SER A 79 -10.83 -6.74 9.07
CA SER A 79 -11.44 -5.48 9.45
C SER A 79 -11.74 -4.73 8.16
N LYS A 80 -13.02 -4.38 7.98
CA LYS A 80 -13.42 -3.47 6.92
C LYS A 80 -12.76 -2.13 7.18
N LEU A 81 -11.98 -1.67 6.21
CA LEU A 81 -11.34 -0.37 6.20
C LEU A 81 -12.17 0.58 5.35
N GLN A 82 -12.27 1.83 5.79
CA GLN A 82 -12.87 2.92 5.02
C GLN A 82 -11.83 4.02 4.80
N ALA A 83 -11.84 4.62 3.62
CA ALA A 83 -11.00 5.76 3.28
C ALA A 83 -11.75 6.68 2.33
N GLU A 84 -11.22 7.87 2.11
CA GLU A 84 -11.67 8.76 1.05
C GLU A 84 -10.49 9.06 0.13
N PHE A 85 -10.74 9.05 -1.18
CA PHE A 85 -9.75 9.47 -2.17
C PHE A 85 -10.42 10.34 -3.23
N ARG A 86 -9.96 11.60 -3.35
CA ARG A 86 -10.52 12.59 -4.28
C ARG A 86 -12.05 12.76 -4.16
N GLY A 87 -12.59 12.81 -2.94
CA GLY A 87 -14.03 12.96 -2.70
C GLY A 87 -14.84 11.68 -2.84
N ILE A 88 -14.21 10.54 -3.14
CA ILE A 88 -14.88 9.24 -3.31
C ILE A 88 -14.60 8.37 -2.09
N GLN A 89 -15.66 7.89 -1.46
CA GLN A 89 -15.57 6.93 -0.36
C GLN A 89 -15.14 5.57 -0.90
N LEU A 90 -14.07 5.03 -0.32
CA LEU A 90 -13.52 3.71 -0.61
C LEU A 90 -13.76 2.78 0.58
N GLN A 91 -14.05 1.52 0.26
CA GLN A 91 -14.09 0.43 1.23
C GLN A 91 -13.10 -0.64 0.80
N GLY A 92 -12.41 -1.25 1.76
CA GLY A 92 -11.44 -2.29 1.48
C GLY A 92 -11.21 -3.20 2.69
N GLU A 93 -10.34 -4.17 2.50
CA GLU A 93 -9.90 -5.09 3.54
C GLU A 93 -8.39 -5.30 3.45
N LYS A 94 -7.77 -5.66 4.57
CA LYS A 94 -6.34 -5.98 4.60
C LYS A 94 -6.12 -7.42 4.13
N LEU A 95 -5.48 -7.57 2.98
CA LEU A 95 -5.11 -8.88 2.45
C LEU A 95 -3.78 -9.36 3.06
N GLN A 96 -3.80 -10.51 3.75
CA GLN A 96 -2.59 -11.14 4.27
C GLN A 96 -2.02 -12.12 3.24
N LEU A 97 -0.77 -11.91 2.83
CA LEU A 97 -0.11 -12.75 1.82
C LEU A 97 0.44 -14.07 2.38
N ALA A 98 0.90 -14.07 3.64
CA ALA A 98 1.54 -15.24 4.24
C ALA A 98 0.62 -16.48 4.34
N PRO A 99 -0.65 -16.37 4.77
CA PRO A 99 -1.59 -17.50 4.76
C PRO A 99 -1.87 -18.06 3.36
N LEU A 100 -1.65 -17.27 2.31
CA LEU A 100 -1.81 -17.66 0.92
C LEU A 100 -0.54 -18.29 0.33
N GLY A 101 0.54 -18.39 1.11
CA GLY A 101 1.83 -18.91 0.65
C GLY A 101 2.61 -17.95 -0.23
N PHE A 102 2.29 -16.64 -0.20
CA PHE A 102 2.95 -15.62 -1.02
C PHE A 102 3.81 -14.66 -0.19
N THR A 103 4.84 -14.10 -0.83
CA THR A 103 5.67 -13.02 -0.30
C THR A 103 5.62 -11.84 -1.27
N GLY A 104 5.18 -10.67 -0.78
CA GLY A 104 5.16 -9.45 -1.58
C GLY A 104 6.55 -8.81 -1.65
N VAL A 105 6.96 -8.37 -2.83
CA VAL A 105 8.23 -7.68 -3.07
C VAL A 105 7.98 -6.51 -4.03
N LEU A 106 8.45 -5.31 -3.69
CA LEU A 106 8.51 -4.17 -4.62
C LEU A 106 9.91 -4.06 -5.21
N ARG A 107 9.99 -3.82 -6.52
CA ARG A 107 11.26 -3.65 -7.24
C ARG A 107 11.16 -2.42 -8.14
N ALA A 108 12.14 -1.53 -8.02
CA ALA A 108 12.36 -0.48 -9.00
C ALA A 108 13.26 -1.01 -10.11
N ILE A 109 12.93 -0.70 -11.35
CA ILE A 109 13.82 -0.87 -12.50
C ILE A 109 14.37 0.53 -12.76
N MET A 110 15.64 0.76 -12.43
CA MET A 110 16.33 1.98 -12.85
C MET A 110 16.79 1.77 -14.30
N GLU A 111 16.35 2.63 -15.21
CA GLU A 111 16.97 2.82 -16.53
C GLU A 111 18.25 3.65 -16.43
#